data_AF-A0A542FT59-F1
#
_entry.id   AF-A0A542FT59-F1
#
_cell.length_a   1.000
_cell.length_b   1.000
_cell.length_c   1.000
_cell.angle_alpha   90.00
_cell.angle_beta   90.00
_cell.angle_gamma   90.00
#
_symmetry.space_group_name_H-M   'P 1'
#
loop_
_entity.id
_entity.type
_entity.pdbx_description
1 polymer ?
#
loop_
_entity_poly.entity_id
_entity_poly.type
_entity_poly.pdbx_seq_one_letter_code
_entity_poly.pdbx_strand_id
1 'polypeptide(L)'
;MEDDEVYAQNAIRWAMTHLGSTAYATRCLAFVEDAIERSNELEMFGGDDAAESARIYGAAANSGTPPVGALVFYDSVGDMLGERRNWGHVGLSLGDGRVIHAWDRVRIDDHIALASITPAPGWEPLAPAGWTPLHRALEDRVPKVYPPDQDAAATARAMQAQRFRA
;
A
#
# COMPACT_ATOMS: atom_id res chain seq x y z
N MET A 1 15.82 -14.30 -2.05
CA MET A 1 16.60 -13.14 -2.54
C MET A 1 16.42 -12.92 -4.04
N GLU A 2 16.72 -13.89 -4.92
CA GLU A 2 16.47 -13.73 -6.37
C GLU A 2 14.96 -13.60 -6.68
N ASP A 3 14.11 -14.37 -5.99
CA ASP A 3 12.65 -14.25 -6.13
C ASP A 3 12.08 -12.91 -5.62
N ASP A 4 12.66 -12.33 -4.56
CA ASP A 4 12.15 -11.08 -3.97
C ASP A 4 12.33 -9.90 -4.93
N GLU A 5 13.44 -9.90 -5.66
CA GLU A 5 13.70 -8.87 -6.67
C GLU A 5 12.74 -9.00 -7.85
N VAL A 6 12.46 -10.23 -8.32
CA VAL A 6 11.46 -10.47 -9.36
C VAL A 6 10.07 -10.04 -8.90
N TYR A 7 9.67 -10.41 -7.69
CA TYR A 7 8.37 -10.01 -7.14
C TYR A 7 8.23 -8.49 -7.00
N ALA A 8 9.28 -7.83 -6.52
CA ALA A 8 9.32 -6.37 -6.43
C ALA A 8 9.19 -5.72 -7.81
N GLN A 9 9.94 -6.20 -8.81
CA GLN A 9 9.89 -5.65 -10.17
C GLN A 9 8.52 -5.86 -10.83
N ASN A 10 7.90 -7.02 -10.63
CA ASN A 10 6.55 -7.30 -11.12
C ASN A 10 5.52 -6.38 -10.47
N ALA A 11 5.60 -6.21 -9.14
CA ALA A 11 4.71 -5.33 -8.38
C ALA A 11 4.85 -3.88 -8.81
N ILE A 12 6.09 -3.40 -8.99
CA ILE A 12 6.37 -2.05 -9.48
C ILE A 12 5.83 -1.87 -10.89
N ARG A 13 6.08 -2.82 -11.81
CA ARG A 13 5.56 -2.75 -13.18
C ARG A 13 4.04 -2.65 -13.17
N TRP A 14 3.37 -3.46 -12.36
CA TRP A 14 1.92 -3.42 -12.20
C TRP A 14 1.44 -2.09 -11.59
N ALA A 15 2.10 -1.59 -10.55
CA ALA A 15 1.73 -0.33 -9.92
C ALA A 15 1.85 0.86 -10.89
N MET A 16 2.88 0.84 -11.75
CA MET A 16 3.11 1.86 -12.77
C MET A 16 2.01 1.90 -13.84
N THR A 17 1.39 0.76 -14.20
CA THR A 17 0.26 0.77 -15.16
C THR A 17 -1.01 1.42 -14.58
N HIS A 18 -1.05 1.63 -13.26
CA HIS A 18 -2.17 2.25 -12.55
C HIS A 18 -1.92 3.72 -12.19
N LEU A 19 -0.77 4.29 -12.58
CA LEU A 19 -0.44 5.68 -12.27
C LEU A 19 -1.53 6.65 -12.74
N GLY A 20 -1.95 7.56 -11.85
CA GLY A 20 -3.03 8.52 -12.09
C GLY A 20 -4.45 7.96 -11.86
N SER A 21 -4.61 6.65 -11.64
CA SER A 21 -5.93 6.04 -11.39
C SER A 21 -6.52 6.51 -10.06
N THR A 22 -7.81 6.83 -10.05
CA THR A 22 -8.59 7.13 -8.85
C THR A 22 -9.29 5.90 -8.27
N ALA A 23 -9.13 4.73 -8.89
CA ALA A 23 -9.82 3.50 -8.47
C ALA A 23 -9.48 3.03 -7.05
N TYR A 24 -8.29 3.40 -6.58
CA TYR A 24 -7.77 3.07 -5.26
C TYR A 24 -7.76 4.26 -4.29
N ALA A 25 -8.51 5.33 -4.60
CA ALA A 25 -8.60 6.47 -3.69
C ALA A 25 -8.98 5.98 -2.28
N THR A 26 -8.25 6.46 -1.26
CA THR A 26 -8.39 6.04 0.15
C THR A 26 -8.21 4.55 0.44
N ARG A 27 -7.60 3.78 -0.47
CA ARG A 27 -7.37 2.32 -0.35
C ARG A 27 -5.90 1.97 -0.60
N CYS A 28 -5.00 2.66 0.09
CA CYS A 28 -3.55 2.51 -0.06
C CYS A 28 -3.05 1.07 0.15
N LEU A 29 -3.55 0.38 1.19
CA LEU A 29 -3.17 -1.01 1.46
C LEU A 29 -3.60 -1.94 0.33
N ALA A 30 -4.89 -1.92 -0.03
CA ALA A 30 -5.41 -2.75 -1.13
C ALA A 30 -4.69 -2.49 -2.47
N PHE A 31 -4.25 -1.26 -2.73
CA PHE A 31 -3.43 -0.96 -3.92
C PHE A 31 -2.07 -1.66 -3.89
N VAL A 32 -1.37 -1.57 -2.76
CA VAL A 32 -0.05 -2.19 -2.59
C VAL A 32 -0.17 -3.72 -2.59
N GLU A 33 -1.19 -4.28 -1.94
CA GLU A 33 -1.51 -5.70 -1.96
C GLU A 33 -1.82 -6.16 -3.39
N ASP A 34 -2.77 -5.54 -4.10
CA ASP A 34 -3.09 -5.91 -5.49
C ASP A 34 -1.85 -5.84 -6.39
N ALA A 35 -0.97 -4.85 -6.19
CA ALA A 35 0.28 -4.75 -6.94
C ALA A 35 1.18 -5.96 -6.72
N ILE A 36 1.37 -6.38 -5.47
CA ILE A 36 2.22 -7.51 -5.11
C ILE A 36 1.56 -8.84 -5.48
N GLU A 37 0.29 -9.02 -5.12
CA GLU A 37 -0.44 -10.26 -5.24
C GLU A 37 -0.77 -10.61 -6.69
N ARG A 38 -1.37 -9.69 -7.44
CA ARG A 38 -1.85 -9.97 -8.80
C ARG A 38 -0.71 -10.13 -9.79
N SER A 39 0.38 -9.39 -9.60
CA SER A 39 1.54 -9.47 -10.48
C SER A 39 2.39 -10.73 -10.26
N ASN A 40 2.18 -11.43 -9.13
CA ASN A 40 2.96 -12.59 -8.72
C ASN A 40 2.11 -13.84 -8.40
N GLU A 41 0.80 -13.80 -8.67
CA GLU A 41 -0.15 -14.91 -8.49
C GLU A 41 -0.08 -15.54 -7.08
N LEU A 42 -0.06 -14.67 -6.08
CA LEU A 42 0.02 -15.02 -4.66
C LEU A 42 -0.96 -14.18 -3.84
N GLU A 43 -1.24 -14.62 -2.63
CA GLU A 43 -1.92 -13.85 -1.59
C GLU A 43 -0.95 -13.65 -0.43
N MET A 44 -0.80 -12.41 0.01
CA MET A 44 0.00 -12.08 1.18
C MET A 44 -0.88 -12.13 2.44
N PHE A 45 -0.26 -12.46 3.57
CA PHE A 45 -0.90 -12.29 4.86
C PHE A 45 -0.77 -10.82 5.26
N GLY A 46 -1.74 -10.26 5.98
CA GLY A 46 -1.74 -8.85 6.37
C GLY A 46 -2.83 -8.51 7.38
N GLY A 47 -2.93 -7.23 7.73
CA GLY A 47 -3.99 -6.70 8.60
C GLY A 47 -5.15 -6.07 7.82
N ASP A 48 -6.21 -5.66 8.51
CA ASP A 48 -7.38 -5.03 7.91
C ASP A 48 -7.10 -3.58 7.42
N ASP A 49 -6.06 -2.96 7.98
CA ASP A 49 -5.59 -1.63 7.62
C ASP A 49 -4.05 -1.52 7.61
N ALA A 50 -3.55 -0.39 7.08
CA ALA A 50 -2.11 -0.20 6.88
C ALA A 50 -1.36 -0.09 8.21
N ALA A 51 -2.00 0.46 9.25
CA ALA A 51 -1.40 0.55 10.59
C ALA A 51 -1.27 -0.83 11.24
N GLU A 52 -2.27 -1.70 11.08
CA GLU A 52 -2.19 -3.08 11.53
C GLU A 52 -1.13 -3.88 10.78
N SER A 53 -1.12 -3.78 9.44
CA SER A 53 -0.09 -4.41 8.60
C SER A 53 1.32 -3.96 9.00
N ALA A 54 1.54 -2.66 9.27
CA ALA A 54 2.82 -2.15 9.74
C ALA A 54 3.29 -2.82 11.05
N ARG A 55 2.37 -3.07 11.99
CA ARG A 55 2.67 -3.76 13.25
C ARG A 55 3.01 -5.23 13.01
N ILE A 56 2.20 -5.93 12.22
CA ILE A 56 2.39 -7.35 11.90
C ILE A 56 3.75 -7.58 11.22
N TYR A 57 4.12 -6.71 10.27
CA TYR A 57 5.39 -6.82 9.56
C TYR A 57 6.59 -6.22 10.31
N GLY A 58 6.38 -5.62 11.48
CA GLY A 58 7.46 -5.00 12.27
C GLY A 58 8.11 -3.79 11.59
N ALA A 59 7.36 -2.97 10.86
CA ALA A 59 7.89 -1.86 10.07
C ALA A 59 8.74 -0.86 10.89
N ALA A 60 8.36 -0.65 12.16
CA ALA A 60 9.07 0.25 13.07
C ALA A 60 10.54 -0.16 13.36
N ALA A 61 10.91 -1.41 13.06
CA ALA A 61 12.29 -1.88 13.18
C ALA A 61 13.22 -1.30 12.11
N ASN A 62 12.67 -0.76 11.01
CA ASN A 62 13.46 -0.18 9.93
C ASN A 62 13.09 1.29 9.68
N SER A 63 14.12 2.11 9.57
CA SER A 63 14.00 3.55 9.29
C SER A 63 14.99 3.96 8.19
N GLY A 64 15.00 5.24 7.83
CA GLY A 64 15.82 5.75 6.73
C GLY A 64 15.24 5.42 5.36
N THR A 65 16.09 5.45 4.34
CA THR A 65 15.67 5.27 2.94
C THR A 65 15.28 3.82 2.66
N PRO A 66 14.02 3.55 2.26
CA PRO A 66 13.56 2.19 2.00
C PRO A 66 14.19 1.63 0.71
N PRO A 67 14.61 0.35 0.70
CA PRO A 67 15.07 -0.30 -0.52
C PRO A 67 13.92 -0.48 -1.52
N VAL A 68 14.25 -0.75 -2.79
CA VAL A 68 13.25 -1.04 -3.83
C VAL A 68 12.36 -2.23 -3.42
N GLY A 69 11.06 -2.13 -3.67
CA GLY A 69 10.08 -3.18 -3.33
C GLY A 69 9.64 -3.23 -1.86
N ALA A 70 10.27 -2.46 -0.96
CA ALA A 70 9.81 -2.37 0.43
C ALA A 70 8.43 -1.70 0.54
N LEU A 71 7.63 -2.12 1.52
CA LEU A 71 6.40 -1.43 1.89
C LEU A 71 6.75 -0.35 2.92
N VAL A 72 6.36 0.88 2.64
CA VAL A 72 6.70 2.07 3.44
C VAL A 72 5.45 2.56 4.13
N PHE A 73 5.48 2.62 5.45
CA PHE A 73 4.32 2.87 6.30
C PHE A 73 4.38 4.22 6.99
N TYR A 74 3.20 4.78 7.19
CA TYR A 74 2.97 6.01 7.93
C TYR A 74 1.78 5.82 8.86
N ASP A 75 1.82 6.44 10.02
CA ASP A 75 0.63 6.66 10.81
C ASP A 75 -0.26 7.69 10.09
N SER A 76 -1.55 7.40 10.06
CA SER A 76 -2.57 8.23 9.44
C SER A 76 -3.81 8.20 10.33
N VAL A 77 -3.92 9.21 11.18
CA VAL A 77 -5.01 9.32 12.17
C VAL A 77 -6.13 10.17 11.61
N GLY A 78 -7.34 9.65 11.61
CA GLY A 78 -8.50 10.39 11.12
C GLY A 78 -9.81 9.67 11.32
N ASP A 79 -10.88 10.37 10.98
CA ASP A 79 -12.24 9.89 11.06
C ASP A 79 -12.61 9.09 9.80
N MET A 80 -12.94 7.81 9.98
CA MET A 80 -13.48 6.95 8.92
C MET A 80 -14.51 5.98 9.53
N LEU A 81 -15.61 5.72 8.82
CA LEU A 81 -16.65 4.78 9.27
C LEU A 81 -17.21 5.07 10.68
N GLY A 82 -17.22 6.35 11.09
CA GLY A 82 -17.70 6.77 12.41
C GLY A 82 -16.70 6.58 13.56
N GLU A 83 -15.47 6.15 13.27
CA GLU A 83 -14.41 5.95 14.26
C GLU A 83 -13.18 6.81 13.93
N ARG A 84 -12.64 7.49 14.95
CA ARG A 84 -11.34 8.16 14.87
C ARG A 84 -10.26 7.24 15.40
N ARG A 85 -9.35 6.80 14.51
CA ARG A 85 -8.18 6.00 14.90
C ARG A 85 -7.05 6.13 13.89
N ASN A 86 -5.92 5.49 14.18
CA ASN A 86 -4.85 5.31 13.21
C ASN A 86 -5.21 4.20 12.22
N TRP A 87 -5.53 4.57 10.98
CA TRP A 87 -5.78 3.65 9.86
C TRP A 87 -4.50 3.33 9.08
N GLY A 88 -3.46 4.13 9.30
CA GLY A 88 -2.19 4.05 8.60
C GLY A 88 -2.28 4.46 7.12
N HIS A 89 -1.11 4.58 6.51
CA HIS A 89 -0.94 4.75 5.08
C HIS A 89 0.28 3.94 4.62
N VAL A 90 0.22 3.40 3.40
CA VAL A 90 1.29 2.58 2.85
C VAL A 90 1.57 2.92 1.39
N GLY A 91 2.85 2.84 1.02
CA GLY A 91 3.30 2.92 -0.37
C GLY A 91 4.32 1.82 -0.69
N LEU A 92 4.48 1.52 -1.99
CA LEU A 92 5.49 0.61 -2.50
C LEU A 92 6.74 1.42 -2.90
N SER A 93 7.89 1.08 -2.34
CA SER A 93 9.16 1.76 -2.63
C SER A 93 9.63 1.45 -4.06
N LEU A 94 9.95 2.51 -4.80
CA LEU A 94 10.61 2.45 -6.10
C LEU A 94 12.14 2.50 -5.99
N GLY A 95 12.67 2.55 -4.76
CA GLY A 95 14.06 2.91 -4.50
C GLY A 95 14.30 4.43 -4.57
N ASP A 96 15.50 4.85 -4.17
CA ASP A 96 15.95 6.25 -4.17
C ASP A 96 15.00 7.22 -3.45
N GLY A 97 14.34 6.74 -2.38
CA GLY A 97 13.42 7.55 -1.58
C GLY A 97 12.06 7.85 -2.22
N ARG A 98 11.75 7.25 -3.37
CA ARG A 98 10.45 7.42 -4.05
C ARG A 98 9.50 6.28 -3.70
N VAL A 99 8.22 6.60 -3.55
CA VAL A 99 7.16 5.63 -3.27
C VAL A 99 5.99 5.84 -4.22
N ILE A 100 5.45 4.75 -4.79
CA ILE A 100 4.16 4.76 -5.48
C ILE A 100 3.08 4.32 -4.49
N HIS A 101 2.00 5.10 -4.41
CA HIS A 101 0.93 4.86 -3.44
C HIS A 101 -0.40 5.42 -3.95
N ALA A 102 -1.49 4.93 -3.37
CA ALA A 102 -2.82 5.48 -3.62
C ALA A 102 -3.20 6.47 -2.51
N TRP A 103 -3.50 7.72 -2.89
CA TRP A 103 -4.00 8.77 -1.99
C TRP A 103 -5.38 9.24 -2.46
N ASP A 104 -5.45 10.39 -3.14
CA ASP A 104 -6.59 10.82 -3.97
C ASP A 104 -6.60 10.09 -5.33
N ARG A 105 -5.40 9.79 -5.82
CA ARG A 105 -5.11 8.98 -6.99
C ARG A 105 -3.84 8.18 -6.73
N VAL A 106 -3.54 7.20 -7.59
CA VAL A 106 -2.23 6.56 -7.62
C VAL A 106 -1.20 7.58 -8.10
N ARG A 107 -0.19 7.84 -7.29
CA ARG A 107 0.85 8.83 -7.60
C ARG A 107 2.20 8.41 -7.01
N ILE A 108 3.25 9.11 -7.42
CA ILE A 108 4.61 8.92 -6.93
C ILE A 108 4.98 10.18 -6.16
N ASP A 109 5.43 9.99 -4.92
CA ASP A 109 5.93 11.04 -4.06
C ASP A 109 7.28 10.63 -3.47
N ASP A 110 8.01 11.62 -2.93
CA ASP A 110 9.14 11.35 -2.05
C ASP A 110 8.63 10.89 -0.68
N HIS A 111 9.23 9.82 -0.16
CA HIS A 111 8.78 9.17 1.08
C HIS A 111 8.88 10.07 2.32
N ILE A 112 9.77 11.06 2.35
CA ILE A 112 9.85 12.02 3.47
C ILE A 112 8.84 13.14 3.25
N ALA A 113 8.70 13.60 2.00
CA ALA A 113 7.77 14.67 1.65
C ALA A 113 6.30 14.32 1.93
N LEU A 114 5.95 13.03 1.98
CA LEU A 114 4.62 12.55 2.37
C LEU A 114 4.16 13.06 3.74
N ALA A 115 5.06 13.28 4.69
CA ALA A 115 4.70 13.86 6.00
C ALA A 115 4.24 15.33 5.92
N SER A 116 4.53 16.00 4.80
CA SER A 116 4.21 17.43 4.58
C SER A 116 3.00 17.64 3.67
N ILE A 117 2.38 16.59 3.15
CA ILE A 117 1.19 16.74 2.30
C ILE A 117 0.00 17.18 3.15
N THR A 118 -0.83 18.08 2.62
CA THR A 118 -2.06 18.48 3.31
C THR A 118 -3.03 17.30 3.35
N PRO A 119 -3.43 16.84 4.55
CA PRO A 119 -4.37 15.75 4.67
C PRO A 119 -5.80 16.21 4.33
N ALA A 120 -6.71 15.25 4.12
CA ALA A 120 -8.12 15.58 3.98
C ALA A 120 -8.67 16.18 5.30
N PRO A 121 -9.76 16.98 5.26
CA PRO A 121 -10.39 17.48 6.48
C PRO A 121 -10.71 16.34 7.47
N GLY A 122 -10.39 16.53 8.75
CA GLY A 122 -10.55 15.53 9.80
C GLY A 122 -9.35 14.57 9.98
N TRP A 123 -8.36 14.62 9.10
CA TRP A 123 -7.15 13.80 9.18
C TRP A 123 -5.96 14.60 9.69
N GLU A 124 -5.10 13.94 10.46
CA GLU A 124 -3.80 14.46 10.88
C GLU A 124 -2.76 14.30 9.76
N PRO A 125 -1.69 15.12 9.75
CA PRO A 125 -0.56 14.89 8.86
C PRO A 125 0.04 13.50 9.04
N LEU A 126 0.58 12.93 7.96
CA LEU A 126 1.23 11.61 8.02
C LEU A 126 2.49 11.68 8.91
N ALA A 127 2.68 10.66 9.75
CA ALA A 127 3.91 10.48 10.52
C ALA A 127 4.64 9.19 10.08
N PRO A 128 5.96 9.20 9.79
CA PRO A 128 6.65 7.98 9.38
C PRO A 128 6.56 6.86 10.43
N ALA A 129 6.12 5.67 10.02
CA ALA A 129 6.00 4.48 10.87
C ALA A 129 7.07 3.41 10.56
N GLY A 130 7.92 3.67 9.55
CA GLY A 130 9.01 2.79 9.14
C GLY A 130 8.71 2.04 7.85
N TRP A 131 9.49 1.01 7.55
CA TRP A 131 9.33 0.19 6.35
C TRP A 131 9.56 -1.28 6.63
N THR A 132 9.02 -2.17 5.77
CA THR A 132 9.29 -3.61 5.84
C THR A 132 9.80 -4.13 4.51
N PRO A 133 10.79 -5.03 4.49
CA PRO A 133 11.25 -5.64 3.25
C PRO A 133 10.19 -6.59 2.69
N LEU A 134 10.14 -6.73 1.36
CA LEU A 134 9.10 -7.52 0.69
C LEU A 134 9.04 -8.98 1.19
N HIS A 135 10.18 -9.64 1.40
CA HIS A 135 10.21 -11.01 1.90
C HIS A 135 9.50 -11.18 3.25
N ARG A 136 9.50 -10.14 4.10
CA ARG A 136 8.80 -10.18 5.40
C ARG A 136 7.30 -10.19 5.21
N ALA A 137 6.78 -9.38 4.29
CA ALA A 137 5.37 -9.35 3.91
C ALA A 137 4.92 -10.62 3.16
N LEU A 138 5.87 -11.40 2.65
CA LEU A 138 5.63 -12.63 1.89
C LEU A 138 5.93 -13.93 2.65
N GLU A 139 6.26 -13.87 3.95
CA GLU A 139 6.70 -15.04 4.74
C GLU A 139 5.71 -16.20 4.70
N ASP A 140 4.40 -15.93 4.84
CA ASP A 140 3.33 -16.95 4.86
C ASP A 140 2.41 -16.85 3.63
N ARG A 141 2.94 -16.39 2.49
CA ARG A 141 2.15 -16.26 1.26
C ARG A 141 1.60 -17.61 0.79
N VAL A 142 0.43 -17.59 0.18
CA VAL A 142 -0.16 -18.75 -0.50
C VAL A 142 -0.36 -18.47 -1.99
N PRO A 143 -0.24 -19.47 -2.89
CA PRO A 143 -0.56 -19.27 -4.30
C PRO A 143 -2.03 -18.88 -4.48
N LYS A 144 -2.29 -17.88 -5.32
CA LYS A 144 -3.64 -17.43 -5.66
C LYS A 144 -3.68 -16.94 -7.09
N VAL A 145 -4.49 -17.62 -7.90
CA VAL A 145 -4.70 -17.23 -9.30
C VAL A 145 -5.82 -16.19 -9.36
N TYR A 146 -5.49 -15.02 -9.88
CA TYR A 146 -6.44 -13.96 -10.17
C TYR A 146 -6.98 -14.12 -11.60
N PRO A 147 -8.30 -14.14 -11.82
CA PRO A 147 -8.85 -14.28 -13.17
C PRO A 147 -8.36 -13.14 -14.09
N PRO A 148 -7.89 -13.45 -15.32
CA PRO A 148 -7.28 -12.45 -16.21
C PRO A 148 -8.28 -11.40 -16.72
N ASP A 149 -9.58 -11.71 -16.67
CA ASP A 149 -10.68 -10.81 -17.00
C ASP A 149 -11.14 -9.96 -15.81
N GLN A 150 -10.62 -10.20 -14.60
CA GLN A 150 -10.93 -9.40 -13.43
C GLN A 150 -10.11 -8.12 -13.42
N ASP A 151 -10.71 -7.02 -13.88
CA ASP A 151 -10.14 -5.68 -13.75
C ASP A 151 -10.02 -5.30 -12.26
N ALA A 152 -8.77 -5.20 -11.80
CA ALA A 152 -8.43 -4.84 -10.43
C ALA A 152 -8.94 -3.43 -10.07
N ALA A 153 -8.83 -2.47 -10.98
CA ALA A 153 -9.34 -1.12 -10.78
C ALA A 153 -10.87 -1.11 -10.69
N ALA A 154 -11.56 -1.91 -11.50
CA ALA A 154 -13.01 -2.07 -11.39
C ALA A 154 -13.42 -2.72 -10.05
N THR A 155 -12.67 -3.74 -9.61
CA THR A 155 -12.88 -4.43 -8.34
C THR A 155 -12.67 -3.48 -7.16
N ALA A 156 -11.58 -2.70 -7.16
CA ALA A 156 -11.27 -1.71 -6.14
C ALA A 156 -12.36 -0.62 -6.05
N ARG A 157 -12.84 -0.11 -7.19
CA ARG A 157 -13.96 0.85 -7.23
C ARG A 157 -15.24 0.24 -6.65
N ALA A 158 -15.57 -1.00 -7.00
CA ALA A 158 -16.76 -1.67 -6.48
C ALA A 158 -16.69 -1.86 -4.95
N MET A 159 -15.53 -2.29 -4.43
CA MET A 159 -15.29 -2.42 -2.99
C MET A 159 -15.32 -1.07 -2.27
N GLN A 160 -14.77 -0.01 -2.87
CA GLN A 160 -14.85 1.34 -2.33
C GLN A 160 -16.31 1.81 -2.23
N ALA A 161 -17.11 1.61 -3.30
CA ALA A 161 -18.52 1.95 -3.31
C ALA A 161 -19.32 1.18 -2.25
N GLN A 162 -18.97 -0.08 -1.99
CA GLN A 162 -19.62 -0.88 -0.94
C GLN A 162 -19.23 -0.41 0.47
N ARG A 163 -17.96 -0.08 0.71
CA ARG A 163 -17.44 0.34 2.04
C ARG A 163 -18.11 1.60 2.57
N PHE A 164 -18.60 2.48 1.69
CA PHE A 164 -19.27 3.73 2.05
C PHE A 164 -20.78 3.73 1.79
N ARG A 165 -21.38 2.57 1.48
CA ARG A 165 -22.84 2.43 1.51
C ARG A 165 -23.28 2.27 2.96
N ALA A 166 -23.96 3.29 3.48
CA ALA A 166 -24.67 3.27 4.76
C ALA A 166 -25.89 2.35 4.71
#